data_AF-A0A3N5T0F0-F1
#
_entry.id   AF-A0A3N5T0F0-F1
#
_cell.length_a   1.000
_cell.length_b   1.000
_cell.length_c   1.000
_cell.angle_alpha   90.00
_cell.angle_beta   90.00
_cell.angle_gamma   90.00
#
_symmetry.space_group_name_H-M   'P 1'
#
loop_
_entity.id
_entity.type
_entity.pdbx_description
1 polymer ?
#
loop_
_entity_poly.entity_id
_entity_poly.type
_entity_poly.pdbx_seq_one_letter_code
_entity_poly.pdbx_strand_id
1 'polypeptide(L)'
;MSHMLSLTHYNALVRRIDAFCADVLREYGSSIACAPGCDSCCILETVNAVEAGVLLGCVVLLEPAQRDAIMLRAAEPACDGKPCVLLENGLCAVYEARPLICRTHGLPVYLDGAVDFCPKNFTGIRRI
;
A
#
# COMPACT_ATOMS: atom_id res chain seq x y z
N MET A 1 2.94 26.41 10.95
CA MET A 1 3.50 25.45 11.93
C MET A 1 2.62 24.22 12.19
N SER A 2 1.34 24.21 11.78
CA SER A 2 0.43 23.05 11.95
C SER A 2 0.68 21.87 11.02
N HIS A 3 1.40 22.07 9.89
CA HIS A 3 1.74 21.01 8.92
C HIS A 3 2.65 19.90 9.49
N MET A 4 3.38 20.16 10.58
CA MET A 4 4.35 19.20 11.13
C MET A 4 3.73 18.20 12.12
N LEU A 5 2.62 18.57 12.78
CA LEU A 5 1.93 17.70 13.73
C LEU A 5 1.19 16.54 13.03
N SER A 6 0.47 16.83 11.94
CA SER A 6 -0.25 15.80 11.18
C SER A 6 0.69 14.73 10.62
N LEU A 7 1.85 15.13 10.08
CA LEU A 7 2.89 14.20 9.64
C LEU A 7 3.48 13.39 10.81
N THR A 8 3.67 14.02 11.97
CA THR A 8 4.16 13.31 13.16
C THR A 8 3.19 12.23 13.62
N HIS A 9 1.90 12.54 13.70
CA HIS A 9 0.85 11.59 14.07
C HIS A 9 0.68 10.49 13.02
N TYR A 10 0.70 10.86 11.74
CA TYR A 10 0.64 9.91 10.63
C TYR A 10 1.81 8.93 10.69
N ASN A 11 3.04 9.41 10.85
CA ASN A 11 4.22 8.56 10.96
C ASN A 11 4.18 7.64 12.20
N ALA A 12 3.62 8.12 13.32
CA ALA A 12 3.41 7.28 14.49
C ALA A 12 2.37 6.17 14.23
N LEU A 13 1.30 6.48 13.49
CA LEU A 13 0.30 5.50 13.07
C LEU A 13 0.89 4.47 12.09
N VAL A 14 1.64 4.92 11.08
CA VAL A 14 2.37 4.05 10.14
C VAL A 14 3.24 3.05 10.90
N ARG A 15 4.07 3.51 11.85
CA ARG A 15 4.93 2.61 12.64
C ARG A 15 4.15 1.57 13.43
N ARG A 16 2.99 1.93 13.97
CA ARG A 16 2.13 1.00 14.72
C ARG A 16 1.52 -0.05 13.80
N ILE A 17 1.06 0.37 12.62
CA ILE A 17 0.51 -0.54 11.60
C ILE A 17 1.61 -1.47 11.09
N ASP A 18 2.79 -0.97 10.78
CA ASP A 18 3.92 -1.79 10.33
C ASP A 18 4.31 -2.84 11.36
N ALA A 19 4.38 -2.46 12.65
CA ALA A 19 4.67 -3.41 13.71
C ALA A 19 3.61 -4.52 13.79
N PHE A 20 2.32 -4.15 13.74
CA PHE A 20 1.23 -5.13 13.71
C PHE A 20 1.31 -6.04 12.49
N CYS A 21 1.49 -5.48 11.28
CA CYS A 21 1.61 -6.26 10.05
C CYS A 21 2.84 -7.18 10.08
N ALA A 22 3.95 -6.75 10.67
CA ALA A 22 5.14 -7.58 10.84
C ALA A 22 4.88 -8.78 11.77
N ASP A 23 4.08 -8.61 12.82
CA ASP A 23 3.69 -9.72 13.69
C ASP A 23 2.77 -10.71 12.97
N VAL A 24 1.78 -10.23 12.21
CA VAL A 24 0.91 -11.07 11.36
C VAL A 24 1.73 -11.83 10.32
N LEU A 25 2.67 -11.16 9.64
CA LEU A 25 3.56 -11.80 8.67
C LEU A 25 4.49 -12.83 9.32
N ARG A 26 4.89 -12.62 10.58
CA ARG A 26 5.71 -13.59 11.32
C ARG A 26 4.92 -14.86 11.66
N GLU A 27 3.65 -14.70 12.04
CA GLU A 27 2.78 -15.81 12.42
C GLU A 27 2.24 -16.58 11.20
N TYR A 28 1.82 -15.86 10.17
CA TYR A 28 1.12 -16.43 9.01
C TYR A 28 1.91 -16.36 7.70
N GLY A 29 3.20 -16.02 7.73
CA GLY A 29 3.99 -15.76 6.51
C GLY A 29 4.03 -16.90 5.50
N SER A 30 4.01 -18.17 5.94
CA SER A 30 3.91 -19.35 5.07
C SER A 30 2.59 -19.44 4.28
N SER A 31 1.61 -18.65 4.71
CA SER A 31 0.25 -18.59 4.18
C SER A 31 0.03 -17.34 3.31
N ILE A 32 1.01 -16.44 3.23
CA ILE A 32 0.88 -15.16 2.52
C ILE A 32 1.75 -15.22 1.26
N ALA A 33 1.12 -15.03 0.11
CA ALA A 33 1.76 -15.06 -1.20
C ALA A 33 2.37 -13.69 -1.61
N CYS A 34 2.02 -12.61 -0.90
CA CYS A 34 2.51 -11.28 -1.20
C CYS A 34 4.04 -11.20 -0.98
N ALA A 35 4.76 -10.88 -2.05
CA ALA A 35 6.21 -10.71 -2.08
C ALA A 35 6.55 -9.66 -3.16
N PRO A 36 7.79 -9.12 -3.20
CA PRO A 36 8.21 -8.26 -4.32
C PRO A 36 7.89 -8.90 -5.67
N GLY A 37 7.21 -8.16 -6.55
CA GLY A 37 6.72 -8.66 -7.85
C GLY A 37 5.30 -9.24 -7.85
N CYS A 38 4.66 -9.42 -6.68
CA CYS A 38 3.24 -9.72 -6.60
C CYS A 38 2.41 -8.42 -6.69
N ASP A 39 1.88 -8.11 -7.88
CA ASP A 39 1.24 -6.83 -8.17
C ASP A 39 -0.23 -6.91 -8.62
N SER A 40 -0.81 -8.11 -8.67
CA SER A 40 -2.16 -8.33 -9.23
C SER A 40 -3.29 -7.59 -8.49
N CYS A 41 -3.08 -7.23 -7.22
CA CYS A 41 -4.02 -6.42 -6.44
C CYS A 41 -3.46 -5.03 -6.08
N CYS A 42 -2.34 -4.62 -6.69
CA CYS A 42 -1.75 -3.31 -6.47
C CYS A 42 -2.53 -2.23 -7.24
N ILE A 43 -3.64 -1.80 -6.65
CA ILE A 43 -4.46 -0.68 -7.09
C ILE A 43 -4.33 0.47 -6.09
N LEU A 44 -4.48 1.71 -6.56
CA LEU A 44 -4.50 2.89 -5.70
C LEU A 44 -5.70 3.75 -6.07
N GLU A 45 -6.83 3.51 -5.41
CA GLU A 45 -8.08 4.21 -5.70
C GLU A 45 -8.11 5.60 -5.09
N THR A 46 -7.79 5.69 -3.80
CA THR A 46 -7.76 6.96 -3.07
C THR A 46 -6.68 6.96 -1.99
N VAL A 47 -6.25 8.16 -1.64
CA VAL A 47 -5.39 8.42 -0.48
C VAL A 47 -5.91 9.67 0.23
N ASN A 48 -5.68 9.77 1.52
CA ASN A 48 -5.98 11.02 2.23
C ASN A 48 -4.92 12.11 1.92
N ALA A 49 -5.20 13.36 2.31
CA ALA A 49 -4.34 14.49 2.00
C ALA A 49 -2.92 14.38 2.61
N VAL A 50 -2.77 13.74 3.78
CA VAL A 50 -1.46 13.54 4.42
C VAL A 50 -0.65 12.51 3.64
N GLU A 51 -1.29 11.40 3.26
CA GLU A 51 -0.70 10.37 2.40
C GLU A 51 -0.28 10.92 1.04
N ALA A 52 -1.14 11.72 0.40
CA ALA A 52 -0.81 12.38 -0.86
C ALA A 52 0.44 13.27 -0.72
N GLY A 53 0.55 14.03 0.37
CA GLY A 53 1.72 14.86 0.66
C GLY A 53 3.01 14.03 0.82
N VAL A 54 2.93 12.90 1.54
CA VAL A 54 4.06 11.97 1.71
C VAL A 54 4.47 11.35 0.38
N LEU A 55 3.51 10.84 -0.39
CA LEU A 55 3.74 10.24 -1.70
C LEU A 55 4.40 11.23 -2.68
N LEU A 56 3.86 12.44 -2.79
CA LEU A 56 4.44 13.49 -3.62
C LEU A 56 5.85 13.83 -3.19
N GLY A 57 6.10 13.94 -1.87
CA GLY A 57 7.44 14.18 -1.31
C GLY A 57 8.45 13.09 -1.68
N CYS A 58 8.03 11.84 -1.86
CA CYS A 58 8.89 10.76 -2.35
C CYS A 58 9.03 10.78 -3.88
N VAL A 59 7.93 11.02 -4.61
CA VAL A 59 7.92 11.01 -6.08
C VAL A 59 8.80 12.13 -6.66
N VAL A 60 8.88 13.29 -6.03
CA VAL A 60 9.76 14.38 -6.50
C VAL A 60 11.25 14.06 -6.39
N LEU A 61 11.62 13.07 -5.56
CA LEU A 61 13.01 12.61 -5.38
C LEU A 61 13.40 11.50 -6.36
N LEU A 62 12.45 10.97 -7.14
CA LEU A 62 12.73 9.97 -8.16
C LEU A 62 13.45 10.59 -9.37
N GLU A 63 14.06 9.72 -10.18
CA GLU A 63 14.63 10.12 -11.46
C GLU A 63 13.58 10.80 -12.35
N PRO A 64 13.95 11.82 -13.15
CA PRO A 64 13.00 12.58 -13.96
C PRO A 64 12.09 11.70 -14.83
N ALA A 65 12.66 10.68 -15.47
CA ALA A 65 11.90 9.77 -16.32
C ALA A 65 10.82 8.98 -15.56
N GLN A 66 11.15 8.49 -14.35
CA GLN A 66 10.21 7.74 -13.51
C GLN A 66 9.10 8.65 -12.98
N ARG A 67 9.48 9.84 -12.49
CA ARG A 67 8.52 10.84 -12.04
C ARG A 67 7.54 11.23 -13.14
N ASP A 68 8.03 11.51 -14.34
CA ASP A 68 7.20 11.96 -15.46
C ASP A 68 6.26 10.83 -15.91
N ALA A 69 6.71 9.57 -15.90
CA ALA A 69 5.86 8.40 -16.17
C ALA A 69 4.76 8.23 -15.11
N ILE A 70 5.08 8.40 -13.81
CA ILE A 70 4.09 8.37 -12.72
C ILE A 70 3.06 9.49 -12.90
N MET A 71 3.49 10.71 -13.18
CA MET A 71 2.61 11.87 -13.37
C MET A 71 1.69 11.69 -14.57
N LEU A 72 2.19 11.11 -15.67
CA LEU A 72 1.38 10.76 -16.83
C LEU A 72 0.28 9.76 -16.47
N ARG A 73 0.61 8.68 -15.75
CA ARG A 73 -0.38 7.69 -15.29
C ARG A 73 -1.41 8.26 -14.33
N ALA A 74 -0.99 9.21 -13.49
CA ALA A 74 -1.84 9.87 -12.50
C ALA A 74 -2.76 10.96 -13.10
N ALA A 75 -2.42 11.48 -14.29
CA ALA A 75 -3.26 12.43 -15.01
C ALA A 75 -4.44 11.76 -15.73
N GLU A 76 -4.38 10.45 -15.95
CA GLU A 76 -5.49 9.68 -16.49
C GLU A 76 -6.65 9.61 -15.47
N PRO A 77 -7.92 9.57 -15.94
CA PRO A 77 -9.07 9.46 -15.06
C PRO A 77 -8.99 8.23 -14.14
N ALA A 78 -9.48 8.39 -12.91
CA ALA A 78 -9.65 7.28 -12.00
C ALA A 78 -10.72 6.32 -12.56
N CYS A 79 -10.39 5.03 -12.61
CA CYS A 79 -11.33 3.96 -12.91
C CYS A 79 -11.03 2.75 -12.02
N ASP A 80 -12.08 2.01 -11.69
CA ASP A 80 -11.99 0.87 -10.79
C ASP A 80 -11.08 -0.22 -11.37
N GLY A 81 -10.23 -0.79 -10.52
CA GLY A 81 -9.34 -1.89 -10.89
C GLY A 81 -8.12 -1.48 -11.74
N LYS A 82 -7.87 -0.19 -11.98
CA LYS A 82 -6.67 0.25 -12.67
C LYS A 82 -5.41 -0.04 -11.84
N PRO A 83 -4.31 -0.52 -12.46
CA PRO A 83 -3.04 -0.66 -11.76
C PRO A 83 -2.58 0.64 -11.10
N CYS A 84 -1.96 0.51 -9.94
CA CYS A 84 -1.43 1.64 -9.17
C CYS A 84 -0.48 2.49 -10.01
N VAL A 85 -0.64 3.81 -9.95
CA VAL A 85 0.17 4.78 -10.69
C VAL A 85 1.65 4.77 -10.30
N LEU A 86 1.98 4.20 -9.14
CA LEU A 86 3.33 4.05 -8.58
C LEU A 86 3.98 2.71 -8.94
N LEU A 87 3.30 1.85 -9.69
CA LEU A 87 3.81 0.53 -10.07
C LEU A 87 4.77 0.64 -11.28
N GLU A 88 5.98 0.11 -11.14
CA GLU A 88 6.98 0.00 -12.20
C GLU A 88 7.58 -1.41 -12.19
N ASN A 89 7.45 -2.13 -13.30
CA ASN A 89 7.99 -3.49 -13.45
C ASN A 89 7.60 -4.45 -12.30
N GLY A 90 6.36 -4.36 -11.81
CA GLY A 90 5.85 -5.17 -10.70
C GLY A 90 6.31 -4.74 -9.30
N LEU A 91 7.01 -3.60 -9.19
CA LEU A 91 7.50 -3.04 -7.92
C LEU A 91 6.93 -1.63 -7.70
N CYS A 92 6.70 -1.27 -6.44
CA CYS A 92 6.30 0.10 -6.11
C CYS A 92 7.53 1.01 -6.12
N ALA A 93 7.48 2.09 -6.89
CA ALA A 93 8.54 3.09 -6.98
C ALA A 93 8.83 3.79 -5.64
N VAL A 94 7.87 3.78 -4.70
CA VAL A 94 7.98 4.42 -3.38
C VAL A 94 7.50 3.49 -2.27
N TYR A 95 7.90 2.22 -2.31
CA TYR A 95 7.39 1.16 -1.42
C TYR A 95 7.44 1.51 0.08
N GLU A 96 8.46 2.21 0.54
CA GLU A 96 8.58 2.64 1.95
C GLU A 96 7.52 3.68 2.35
N ALA A 97 7.05 4.46 1.39
CA ALA A 97 6.03 5.51 1.58
C ALA A 97 4.60 5.02 1.32
N ARG A 98 4.39 3.70 1.24
CA ARG A 98 3.07 3.11 0.99
C ARG A 98 2.00 3.66 1.95
N PRO A 99 0.81 4.04 1.43
CA PRO A 99 -0.36 4.42 2.24
C PRO A 99 -0.78 3.35 3.24
N LEU A 100 -1.62 3.72 4.21
CA LEU A 100 -2.08 2.80 5.25
C LEU A 100 -2.81 1.59 4.66
N ILE A 101 -3.69 1.83 3.68
CA ILE A 101 -4.42 0.75 3.02
C ILE A 101 -3.46 -0.23 2.33
N CYS A 102 -2.37 0.24 1.72
CA CYS A 102 -1.40 -0.62 1.06
C CYS A 102 -0.55 -1.46 2.03
N ARG A 103 -0.52 -1.10 3.33
CA ARG A 103 0.18 -1.86 4.38
C ARG A 103 -0.67 -2.99 4.93
N THR A 104 -1.98 -2.75 5.04
CA THR A 104 -2.94 -3.72 5.56
C THR A 104 -3.58 -4.57 4.48
N HIS A 105 -3.59 -4.11 3.23
CA HIS A 105 -4.23 -4.82 2.12
C HIS A 105 -3.63 -6.22 1.94
N GLY A 106 -4.52 -7.19 1.79
CA GLY A 106 -4.18 -8.60 1.67
C GLY A 106 -4.02 -9.34 3.00
N LEU A 107 -3.88 -8.64 4.13
CA LEU A 107 -3.97 -9.26 5.45
C LEU A 107 -5.45 -9.55 5.82
N PRO A 108 -5.71 -10.49 6.74
CA PRO A 108 -7.06 -10.76 7.22
C PRO A 108 -7.68 -9.52 7.87
N VAL A 109 -8.83 -9.09 7.35
CA VAL A 109 -9.64 -8.02 7.93
C VAL A 109 -11.03 -8.54 8.19
N TYR A 110 -11.58 -8.26 9.38
CA TYR A 110 -12.96 -8.62 9.71
C TYR A 110 -13.92 -7.53 9.24
N LEU A 111 -14.83 -7.88 8.34
CA LEU A 111 -15.85 -7.01 7.76
C LEU A 111 -17.20 -7.73 7.79
N ASP A 112 -18.19 -7.12 8.43
CA ASP A 112 -19.60 -7.54 8.41
C ASP A 112 -19.84 -9.05 8.66
N GLY A 113 -19.13 -9.62 9.64
CA GLY A 113 -19.31 -11.04 9.99
C GLY A 113 -18.35 -12.00 9.28
N ALA A 114 -17.61 -11.52 8.28
CA ALA A 114 -16.68 -12.29 7.47
C ALA A 114 -15.24 -11.79 7.61
N VAL A 115 -14.29 -12.65 7.26
CA VAL A 115 -12.88 -12.27 7.12
C VAL A 115 -12.58 -12.14 5.64
N ASP A 116 -12.11 -10.97 5.21
CA ASP A 116 -11.65 -10.71 3.85
C ASP A 116 -10.11 -10.60 3.80
N PHE A 117 -9.52 -11.02 2.68
CA PHE A 117 -8.08 -10.98 2.41
C PHE A 117 -7.81 -11.21 0.92
N CYS A 118 -6.55 -11.02 0.51
CA CYS A 118 -6.16 -11.25 -0.89
C CYS A 118 -6.45 -12.70 -1.30
N PRO A 119 -7.12 -12.97 -2.44
CA PRO A 119 -7.44 -14.34 -2.88
C PRO A 119 -6.22 -15.28 -3.07
N LYS A 120 -5.01 -14.73 -3.14
CA LYS A 120 -3.75 -15.50 -3.21
C LYS A 120 -3.22 -15.90 -1.83
N ASN A 121 -3.68 -15.26 -0.75
CA ASN A 121 -3.28 -15.58 0.62
C ASN A 121 -4.20 -16.67 1.21
N PHE A 122 -3.70 -17.35 2.23
CA PHE A 122 -4.38 -18.38 3.02
C PHE A 122 -4.99 -19.52 2.19
N THR A 123 -4.43 -19.77 1.01
CA THR A 123 -4.88 -20.86 0.14
C THR A 123 -4.55 -22.21 0.79
N GLY A 124 -5.57 -23.05 0.98
CA GLY A 124 -5.40 -24.38 1.58
C GLY A 124 -5.43 -24.44 3.12
N ILE A 125 -5.83 -23.37 3.80
CA ILE A 125 -5.87 -23.31 5.27
C ILE A 125 -7.31 -23.32 5.77
N ARG A 126 -7.56 -24.06 6.85
CA ARG A 126 -8.92 -24.28 7.39
C ARG A 126 -9.34 -23.28 8.49
N ARG A 127 -8.41 -22.49 9.03
CA ARG A 127 -8.67 -21.51 10.09
C ARG A 127 -7.61 -20.41 10.08
N ILE A 128 -8.06 -19.17 10.25
CA ILE A 128 -7.27 -17.95 10.41
C ILE A 128 -7.66 -17.33 11.75
#